data_AF-A0A8J7F9I0-F1
#
_entry.id   AF-A0A8J7F9I0-F1
#
_cell.length_a   1.000
_cell.length_b   1.000
_cell.length_c   1.000
_cell.angle_alpha   90.00
_cell.angle_beta   90.00
_cell.angle_gamma   90.00
#
_symmetry.space_group_name_H-M   'P 1'
#
loop_
_entity.id
_entity.type
_entity.pdbx_description
1 polymer ?
#
loop_
_entity_poly.entity_id
_entity_poly.type
_entity_poly.pdbx_seq_one_letter_code
_entity_poly.pdbx_strand_id
1 'polypeptide(L)'
;MEGYEHEHKEGEQHDHLGAADASSSLSADSGSSTSGSTGSSVQEADFNAALDDAFEAPKAPASSGSIDDHDHAPDTTGNSNPHVSQELLSSARGLDSSKTQIVKDLNTRIGRTGDFLDGGTGNDVVIGSRSKDLIMGTGGGFNVMTLGGGGDTVVLGKETTNKIFDFEKDDKFVLADGLTFDDIAIVKGNNPGKGGLDQPLDSENNVLIVDKTTNHILAALTFADESAITESTFKLLGEGAVEKIDQNRFSNINIQDGGDGQLNGTKGSDRLAGGSGDDFLYVGNDGFKLNAMTSGEEFPFATDSPGEFTVNFELKDGNLKASGKYENADGAPLFSQGETTIDPTATFNGGNAEALVEGFLRVPEDVEGNKITGLHMHFSTAGDDRGNFADATVIRYFDVDPVDAKSGTISGDFNLSPEEQAAFLAGNLYMNLHTNVDLDGDGKGGFANGEMRGNANKNVVRL
;
A
#
# COMPACT_ATOMS: atom_id res chain seq x y z
N MET A 1 -61.45 17.15 -43.70
CA MET A 1 -61.74 16.04 -42.78
C MET A 1 -61.22 16.46 -41.44
N GLU A 2 -62.16 16.64 -40.52
CA GLU A 2 -62.03 17.10 -39.14
C GLU A 2 -61.02 16.23 -38.36
N GLY A 3 -60.28 16.65 -37.32
CA GLY A 3 -60.41 17.82 -36.47
C GLY A 3 -61.05 17.46 -35.13
N TYR A 4 -60.22 17.34 -34.07
CA TYR A 4 -60.55 17.60 -32.64
C TYR A 4 -61.61 16.64 -32.01
N GLU A 5 -61.73 16.32 -30.71
CA GLU A 5 -60.99 16.53 -29.46
C GLU A 5 -61.72 15.68 -28.38
N HIS A 6 -61.01 15.38 -27.29
CA HIS A 6 -61.39 15.33 -25.87
C HIS A 6 -62.65 14.63 -25.30
N GLU A 7 -62.35 13.96 -24.17
CA GLU A 7 -63.02 13.98 -22.85
C GLU A 7 -64.06 12.92 -22.43
N HIS A 8 -63.61 12.08 -21.48
CA HIS A 8 -64.10 11.95 -20.09
C HIS A 8 -65.61 11.75 -19.83
N LYS A 9 -65.98 10.60 -19.22
CA LYS A 9 -66.37 10.46 -17.78
C LYS A 9 -67.08 9.12 -17.48
N GLU A 10 -66.85 8.66 -16.24
CA GLU A 10 -67.76 8.04 -15.24
C GLU A 10 -68.85 7.07 -15.74
N GLY A 11 -69.11 5.90 -15.17
CA GLY A 11 -68.98 5.41 -13.80
C GLY A 11 -70.11 4.38 -13.57
N GLU A 12 -70.10 3.73 -12.40
CA GLU A 12 -71.16 2.85 -11.82
C GLU A 12 -71.19 1.39 -12.31
N GLN A 13 -70.69 0.45 -11.50
CA GLN A 13 -71.35 -0.24 -10.36
C GLN A 13 -72.51 -1.14 -10.78
N HIS A 14 -72.40 -2.44 -10.50
CA HIS A 14 -73.30 -3.13 -9.57
C HIS A 14 -72.87 -4.59 -9.32
N ASP A 15 -73.04 -4.97 -8.06
CA ASP A 15 -72.73 -6.23 -7.40
C ASP A 15 -73.54 -7.45 -7.87
N HIS A 16 -73.06 -8.62 -7.38
CA HIS A 16 -73.79 -9.58 -6.54
C HIS A 16 -73.98 -11.04 -7.04
N LEU A 17 -73.42 -11.95 -6.22
CA LEU A 17 -73.97 -13.22 -5.67
C LEU A 17 -73.63 -14.59 -6.30
N GLY A 18 -73.24 -15.50 -5.39
CA GLY A 18 -73.36 -16.97 -5.52
C GLY A 18 -72.12 -17.72 -5.02
N ALA A 19 -71.83 -17.81 -3.73
CA ALA A 19 -72.31 -18.82 -2.77
C ALA A 19 -72.01 -20.29 -3.14
N ALA A 20 -71.06 -20.93 -2.43
CA ALA A 20 -71.19 -22.29 -1.90
C ALA A 20 -70.05 -22.61 -0.90
N ASP A 21 -70.50 -23.02 0.28
CA ASP A 21 -69.80 -23.43 1.50
C ASP A 21 -69.53 -24.95 1.50
N ALA A 22 -68.45 -25.38 2.15
CA ALA A 22 -68.39 -26.67 2.87
C ALA A 22 -67.21 -26.73 3.86
N SER A 23 -67.44 -26.21 5.06
CA SER A 23 -67.08 -26.72 6.40
C SER A 23 -66.01 -27.83 6.57
N SER A 24 -65.03 -27.57 7.46
CA SER A 24 -64.72 -28.37 8.69
C SER A 24 -63.53 -27.72 9.42
N SER A 25 -63.76 -26.85 10.41
CA SER A 25 -63.88 -27.14 11.85
C SER A 25 -62.72 -27.96 12.45
N LEU A 26 -61.79 -27.29 13.13
CA LEU A 26 -61.50 -27.52 14.54
C LEU A 26 -60.78 -26.29 15.16
N SER A 27 -61.51 -25.70 16.10
CA SER A 27 -61.21 -24.78 17.20
C SER A 27 -59.85 -25.03 17.87
N ALA A 28 -59.19 -24.13 18.60
CA ALA A 28 -59.52 -22.93 19.39
C ALA A 28 -58.15 -22.40 19.92
N ASP A 29 -57.91 -21.18 20.39
CA ASP A 29 -58.63 -19.92 20.55
C ASP A 29 -57.62 -18.90 21.16
N SER A 30 -58.00 -17.62 21.13
CA SER A 30 -57.45 -16.41 21.75
C SER A 30 -56.31 -15.70 21.01
N GLY A 31 -56.45 -14.47 20.51
CA GLY A 31 -57.58 -13.55 20.45
C GLY A 31 -57.11 -12.09 20.41
N SER A 32 -57.52 -11.35 19.36
CA SER A 32 -57.82 -9.89 19.30
C SER A 32 -56.69 -8.89 19.62
N SER A 33 -56.42 -7.76 18.95
CA SER A 33 -56.93 -6.92 17.84
C SER A 33 -56.01 -5.66 17.89
N THR A 34 -55.56 -4.92 16.87
CA THR A 34 -56.27 -4.11 15.85
C THR A 34 -55.22 -3.42 14.96
N SER A 35 -55.54 -3.30 13.66
CA SER A 35 -55.24 -2.20 12.72
C SER A 35 -53.81 -1.68 12.47
N GLY A 36 -53.43 -1.62 11.19
CA GLY A 36 -52.57 -0.54 10.67
C GLY A 36 -51.58 -0.97 9.59
N SER A 37 -51.90 -0.69 8.34
CA SER A 37 -50.99 -0.80 7.19
C SER A 37 -49.90 0.27 7.26
N THR A 38 -48.66 -0.04 6.89
CA THR A 38 -47.80 0.68 5.92
C THR A 38 -46.47 -0.06 5.78
N GLY A 39 -45.97 -0.21 4.56
CA GLY A 39 -44.68 -0.85 4.29
C GLY A 39 -43.45 0.01 4.61
N SER A 40 -42.30 -0.60 4.37
CA SER A 40 -40.93 -0.06 4.41
C SER A 40 -40.28 0.06 5.79
N SER A 41 -38.99 -0.35 5.88
CA SER A 41 -37.96 -0.07 6.91
C SER A 41 -37.50 -1.14 7.91
N VAL A 42 -37.88 -2.43 7.82
CA VAL A 42 -37.47 -3.45 8.82
C VAL A 42 -36.28 -4.34 8.37
N GLN A 43 -35.33 -3.81 7.60
CA GLN A 43 -34.08 -4.56 7.27
C GLN A 43 -32.77 -3.82 7.59
N GLU A 44 -32.81 -2.54 7.99
CA GLU A 44 -31.62 -1.83 8.49
C GLU A 44 -31.54 -1.78 10.03
N ALA A 45 -32.67 -1.88 10.74
CA ALA A 45 -32.68 -1.80 12.20
C ALA A 45 -32.20 -3.10 12.88
N ASP A 46 -32.46 -4.26 12.28
CA ASP A 46 -32.07 -5.56 12.85
C ASP A 46 -30.59 -5.91 12.60
N PHE A 47 -29.92 -5.26 11.62
CA PHE A 47 -28.48 -5.42 11.42
C PHE A 47 -27.67 -4.56 12.40
N ASN A 48 -28.10 -3.31 12.64
CA ASN A 48 -27.42 -2.43 13.60
C ASN A 48 -27.65 -2.86 15.06
N ALA A 49 -28.83 -3.40 15.41
CA ALA A 49 -29.10 -3.90 16.76
C ALA A 49 -28.36 -5.23 17.07
N ALA A 50 -28.11 -6.07 16.07
CA ALA A 50 -27.30 -7.28 16.24
C ALA A 50 -25.79 -6.98 16.33
N LEU A 51 -25.34 -5.84 15.78
CA LEU A 51 -23.99 -5.31 16.00
C LEU A 51 -23.84 -4.83 17.46
N ASP A 52 -24.75 -3.99 17.96
CA ASP A 52 -24.61 -3.37 19.29
C ASP A 52 -24.62 -4.39 20.45
N ASP A 53 -25.40 -5.48 20.36
CA ASP A 53 -25.46 -6.53 21.39
C ASP A 53 -24.24 -7.49 21.38
N ALA A 54 -23.46 -7.51 20.31
CA ALA A 54 -22.21 -8.27 20.23
C ALA A 54 -20.99 -7.46 20.76
N PHE A 55 -21.16 -6.15 20.99
CA PHE A 55 -20.12 -5.22 21.47
C PHE A 55 -20.22 -4.90 22.98
N GLU A 56 -20.86 -5.74 23.81
CA GLU A 56 -20.57 -5.69 25.25
C GLU A 56 -19.09 -6.02 25.48
N ALA A 57 -18.32 -4.97 25.78
CA ALA A 57 -16.88 -4.96 25.89
C ALA A 57 -16.32 -6.15 26.71
N PRO A 58 -15.32 -6.89 26.22
CA PRO A 58 -14.50 -7.68 27.11
C PRO A 58 -13.80 -6.70 28.07
N LYS A 59 -14.05 -6.89 29.36
CA LYS A 59 -13.40 -6.14 30.44
C LYS A 59 -11.90 -6.05 30.18
N ALA A 60 -11.40 -4.82 30.06
CA ALA A 60 -9.99 -4.51 29.86
C ALA A 60 -9.09 -5.31 30.83
N PRO A 61 -8.01 -5.94 30.35
CA PRO A 61 -6.90 -6.24 31.24
C PRO A 61 -6.23 -4.90 31.56
N ALA A 62 -6.22 -4.57 32.85
CA ALA A 62 -5.47 -3.44 33.36
C ALA A 62 -3.96 -3.73 33.21
N SER A 63 -3.28 -2.99 32.34
CA SER A 63 -1.90 -2.58 32.58
C SER A 63 -1.56 -1.37 31.71
N SER A 64 -1.38 -0.24 32.38
CA SER A 64 -0.64 0.92 31.87
C SER A 64 0.83 0.51 31.64
N GLY A 65 1.17 0.15 30.41
CA GLY A 65 2.54 0.12 29.89
C GLY A 65 2.51 0.88 28.57
N SER A 66 3.47 1.77 28.32
CA SER A 66 3.61 2.43 27.03
C SER A 66 3.69 1.37 25.94
N ILE A 67 2.90 1.52 24.89
CA ILE A 67 3.10 0.77 23.65
C ILE A 67 4.47 1.20 23.14
N ASP A 68 5.39 0.25 23.07
CA ASP A 68 6.71 0.42 22.48
C ASP A 68 6.52 0.32 20.95
N ASP A 69 6.65 1.45 20.27
CA ASP A 69 6.51 1.60 18.81
C ASP A 69 7.76 1.12 18.04
N HIS A 70 8.71 0.49 18.74
CA HIS A 70 9.98 -0.01 18.19
C HIS A 70 10.07 -1.55 18.15
N ASP A 71 8.95 -2.26 17.98
CA ASP A 71 9.00 -3.71 17.78
C ASP A 71 9.48 -4.07 16.35
N HIS A 72 10.80 -4.28 16.25
CA HIS A 72 11.54 -4.66 15.04
C HIS A 72 11.38 -6.14 14.63
N ALA A 73 10.51 -6.93 15.28
CA ALA A 73 10.35 -8.33 14.92
C ALA A 73 9.63 -8.46 13.56
N PRO A 74 10.25 -9.11 12.54
CA PRO A 74 9.52 -9.53 11.35
C PRO A 74 8.47 -10.58 11.74
N ASP A 75 7.33 -10.58 11.08
CA ASP A 75 6.41 -11.71 11.16
C ASP A 75 7.06 -12.91 10.46
N THR A 76 7.65 -13.79 11.25
CA THR A 76 8.31 -15.03 10.79
C THR A 76 7.35 -16.02 10.11
N THR A 77 6.06 -15.72 9.99
CA THR A 77 5.10 -16.65 9.37
C THR A 77 5.03 -16.56 7.85
N GLY A 78 5.59 -15.52 7.20
CA GLY A 78 5.68 -15.44 5.74
C GLY A 78 4.35 -15.65 5.00
N ASN A 79 3.23 -15.51 5.70
CA ASN A 79 1.91 -15.87 5.21
C ASN A 79 1.08 -14.59 5.22
N SER A 80 1.28 -13.75 4.21
CA SER A 80 0.38 -12.65 3.90
C SER A 80 -1.00 -13.25 3.65
N ASN A 81 -1.85 -13.28 4.69
CA ASN A 81 -3.21 -13.78 4.55
C ASN A 81 -3.95 -12.85 3.59
N PRO A 82 -4.32 -13.30 2.39
CA PRO A 82 -5.01 -12.46 1.42
C PRO A 82 -6.45 -12.16 1.85
N HIS A 83 -6.90 -12.77 2.94
CA HIS A 83 -8.14 -12.45 3.63
C HIS A 83 -7.83 -11.68 4.93
N VAL A 84 -8.64 -10.67 5.20
CA VAL A 84 -8.50 -9.85 6.40
C VAL A 84 -9.70 -10.02 7.33
N SER A 85 -9.43 -10.18 8.63
CA SER A 85 -10.50 -10.19 9.64
C SER A 85 -11.08 -8.78 9.78
N GLN A 86 -12.40 -8.67 9.93
CA GLN A 86 -13.07 -7.37 10.03
C GLN A 86 -12.62 -6.56 11.26
N GLU A 87 -12.13 -7.24 12.30
CA GLU A 87 -11.57 -6.59 13.49
C GLU A 87 -10.25 -5.87 13.23
N LEU A 88 -9.62 -6.12 12.07
CA LEU A 88 -8.37 -5.49 11.62
C LEU A 88 -8.60 -4.34 10.61
N LEU A 89 -9.86 -3.96 10.38
CA LEU A 89 -10.26 -2.94 9.43
C LEU A 89 -10.92 -1.73 10.10
N SER A 90 -10.85 -0.58 9.42
CA SER A 90 -11.55 0.64 9.77
C SER A 90 -12.07 1.36 8.50
N SER A 91 -12.91 2.38 8.68
CA SER A 91 -13.35 3.28 7.59
C SER A 91 -14.00 2.63 6.35
N ALA A 92 -14.75 1.54 6.52
CA ALA A 92 -15.34 0.82 5.39
C ALA A 92 -16.41 1.64 4.64
N ARG A 93 -16.25 1.77 3.32
CA ARG A 93 -17.32 2.24 2.41
C ARG A 93 -17.42 1.40 1.13
N GLY A 94 -18.62 1.31 0.58
CA GLY A 94 -18.84 0.73 -0.75
C GLY A 94 -18.69 1.75 -1.88
N LEU A 95 -18.77 1.25 -3.12
CA LEU A 95 -18.91 2.08 -4.33
C LEU A 95 -20.39 2.30 -4.68
N ASP A 96 -20.70 3.44 -5.27
CA ASP A 96 -22.03 3.73 -5.83
C ASP A 96 -22.17 3.10 -7.22
N SER A 97 -22.93 2.00 -7.31
CA SER A 97 -23.15 1.26 -8.56
C SER A 97 -23.86 2.07 -9.64
N SER A 98 -24.53 3.17 -9.32
CA SER A 98 -25.10 4.07 -10.33
C SER A 98 -24.05 4.87 -11.11
N LYS A 99 -22.83 5.02 -10.56
CA LYS A 99 -21.70 5.72 -11.19
C LYS A 99 -20.82 4.80 -12.05
N THR A 100 -21.22 3.54 -12.19
CA THR A 100 -20.49 2.52 -12.95
C THR A 100 -20.19 2.95 -14.38
N GLN A 101 -18.95 2.75 -14.81
CA GLN A 101 -18.52 2.98 -16.19
C GLN A 101 -17.81 1.74 -16.73
N ILE A 102 -18.24 1.27 -17.89
CA ILE A 102 -17.68 0.08 -18.56
C ILE A 102 -16.60 0.52 -19.55
N VAL A 103 -15.42 -0.08 -19.46
CA VAL A 103 -14.34 0.07 -20.45
C VAL A 103 -14.47 -1.03 -21.49
N LYS A 104 -14.87 -0.66 -22.70
CA LYS A 104 -15.06 -1.60 -23.83
C LYS A 104 -13.81 -1.82 -24.67
N ASP A 105 -12.76 -1.06 -24.40
CA ASP A 105 -11.51 -1.06 -25.15
C ASP A 105 -10.36 -0.61 -24.25
N LEU A 106 -9.53 -1.56 -23.86
CA LEU A 106 -8.35 -1.31 -23.04
C LEU A 106 -7.18 -0.73 -23.84
N ASN A 107 -7.21 -0.75 -25.18
CA ASN A 107 -6.18 -0.12 -25.99
C ASN A 107 -6.06 1.40 -25.70
N THR A 108 -7.19 2.03 -25.34
CA THR A 108 -7.26 3.45 -24.92
C THR A 108 -6.70 3.71 -23.52
N ARG A 109 -6.42 2.65 -22.75
CA ARG A 109 -5.82 2.71 -21.43
C ARG A 109 -4.31 2.62 -21.45
N ILE A 110 -3.71 2.24 -22.58
CA ILE A 110 -2.27 2.25 -22.75
C ILE A 110 -1.86 3.57 -23.44
N GLY A 111 -0.90 4.28 -22.85
CA GLY A 111 -0.30 5.50 -23.38
C GLY A 111 0.50 5.25 -24.66
N ARG A 112 0.93 6.32 -25.34
CA ARG A 112 1.67 6.20 -26.61
C ARG A 112 2.94 5.35 -26.49
N THR A 113 3.61 5.48 -25.35
CA THR A 113 4.82 4.75 -24.94
C THR A 113 4.55 3.97 -23.66
N GLY A 114 3.27 3.65 -23.40
CA GLY A 114 2.90 2.85 -22.26
C GLY A 114 2.93 1.37 -22.61
N ASP A 115 2.98 0.57 -21.57
CA ASP A 115 3.27 -0.85 -21.65
C ASP A 115 2.04 -1.69 -21.31
N PHE A 116 2.06 -2.94 -21.76
CA PHE A 116 1.17 -3.98 -21.31
C PHE A 116 1.96 -4.99 -20.48
N LEU A 117 1.62 -5.11 -19.21
CA LEU A 117 2.32 -5.94 -18.23
C LEU A 117 1.38 -6.98 -17.66
N ASP A 118 1.72 -8.24 -17.83
CA ASP A 118 0.90 -9.37 -17.40
C ASP A 118 1.79 -10.41 -16.73
N GLY A 119 1.85 -10.39 -15.40
CA GLY A 119 2.64 -11.37 -14.65
C GLY A 119 2.17 -12.80 -14.96
N GLY A 120 0.86 -12.98 -15.07
CA GLY A 120 0.24 -14.27 -15.31
C GLY A 120 -0.18 -14.89 -13.99
N THR A 121 0.20 -16.15 -13.74
CA THR A 121 -0.12 -16.84 -12.49
C THR A 121 1.14 -16.97 -11.63
N GLY A 122 1.05 -16.65 -10.35
CA GLY A 122 2.18 -16.76 -9.42
C GLY A 122 2.19 -15.55 -8.49
N ASN A 123 3.31 -15.36 -7.80
CA ASN A 123 3.57 -14.14 -7.04
C ASN A 123 4.52 -13.26 -7.84
N ASP A 124 3.96 -12.31 -8.57
CA ASP A 124 4.72 -11.53 -9.55
C ASP A 124 5.16 -10.18 -8.99
N VAL A 125 6.32 -9.71 -9.44
CA VAL A 125 6.75 -8.33 -9.23
C VAL A 125 6.68 -7.58 -10.55
N VAL A 126 5.89 -6.51 -10.58
CA VAL A 126 5.68 -5.70 -11.79
C VAL A 126 6.08 -4.25 -11.54
N ILE A 127 7.01 -3.75 -12.36
CA ILE A 127 7.46 -2.36 -12.32
C ILE A 127 7.15 -1.71 -13.66
N GLY A 128 6.25 -0.73 -13.63
CA GLY A 128 5.84 0.09 -14.75
C GLY A 128 6.77 1.26 -15.05
N SER A 129 6.32 2.12 -15.96
CA SER A 129 7.07 3.21 -16.58
C SER A 129 6.54 4.58 -16.15
N ARG A 130 7.06 5.66 -16.76
CA ARG A 130 6.48 7.03 -16.65
C ARG A 130 5.23 7.24 -17.48
N SER A 131 4.98 6.29 -18.38
CA SER A 131 3.89 6.36 -19.31
C SER A 131 2.70 5.64 -18.72
N LYS A 132 1.53 5.96 -19.26
CA LYS A 132 0.31 5.30 -18.88
C LYS A 132 0.33 3.81 -19.26
N ASP A 133 0.46 2.94 -18.29
CA ASP A 133 0.57 1.50 -18.46
C ASP A 133 -0.74 0.77 -18.17
N LEU A 134 -0.85 -0.44 -18.71
CA LEU A 134 -1.91 -1.39 -18.39
C LEU A 134 -1.29 -2.63 -17.75
N ILE A 135 -1.63 -2.85 -16.49
CA ILE A 135 -1.10 -3.94 -15.68
C ILE A 135 -2.24 -4.91 -15.36
N MET A 136 -2.03 -6.18 -15.69
CA MET A 136 -2.96 -7.26 -15.36
C MET A 136 -2.65 -7.76 -13.95
N GLY A 137 -3.37 -7.25 -12.96
CA GLY A 137 -3.34 -7.74 -11.56
C GLY A 137 -4.29 -8.91 -11.33
N THR A 138 -4.28 -9.86 -12.28
CA THR A 138 -5.15 -11.03 -12.33
C THR A 138 -4.30 -12.29 -12.47
N GLY A 139 -4.87 -13.48 -12.21
CA GLY A 139 -4.18 -14.77 -12.43
C GLY A 139 -3.92 -15.59 -11.16
N GLY A 140 -4.45 -15.14 -10.02
CA GLY A 140 -4.17 -15.70 -8.70
C GLY A 140 -2.95 -15.04 -8.03
N GLY A 141 -2.59 -15.54 -6.84
CA GLY A 141 -1.35 -15.21 -6.16
C GLY A 141 -1.27 -13.82 -5.53
N PHE A 142 -0.07 -13.47 -5.08
CA PHE A 142 0.26 -12.23 -4.38
C PHE A 142 1.28 -11.43 -5.20
N ASN A 143 0.82 -10.35 -5.82
CA ASN A 143 1.65 -9.52 -6.67
C ASN A 143 2.13 -8.27 -5.94
N VAL A 144 3.33 -7.82 -6.28
CA VAL A 144 3.91 -6.56 -5.81
C VAL A 144 4.12 -5.64 -7.01
N MET A 145 3.65 -4.40 -6.90
CA MET A 145 3.61 -3.47 -8.02
C MET A 145 4.11 -2.08 -7.65
N THR A 146 4.91 -1.53 -8.58
CA THR A 146 5.18 -0.11 -8.69
C THR A 146 4.69 0.32 -10.06
N LEU A 147 3.68 1.18 -10.10
CA LEU A 147 3.04 1.60 -11.35
C LEU A 147 3.92 2.59 -12.12
N GLY A 148 4.68 3.40 -11.40
CA GLY A 148 5.41 4.53 -11.95
C GLY A 148 4.52 5.75 -12.01
N GLY A 149 4.34 6.33 -13.20
CA GLY A 149 3.45 7.47 -13.35
C GLY A 149 2.77 7.49 -14.70
N GLY A 150 1.84 8.41 -14.90
CA GLY A 150 1.15 8.57 -16.19
C GLY A 150 -0.33 8.19 -16.18
N GLY A 151 -0.88 7.79 -15.03
CA GLY A 151 -2.31 7.53 -14.85
C GLY A 151 -2.68 6.11 -15.25
N ASP A 152 -1.99 5.16 -14.64
CA ASP A 152 -1.92 3.74 -14.98
C ASP A 152 -3.26 3.04 -14.76
N THR A 153 -3.40 1.85 -15.34
CA THR A 153 -4.59 1.04 -15.19
C THR A 153 -4.23 -0.35 -14.69
N VAL A 154 -4.71 -0.72 -13.51
CA VAL A 154 -4.56 -2.05 -12.95
C VAL A 154 -5.88 -2.81 -13.07
N VAL A 155 -5.85 -3.98 -13.70
CA VAL A 155 -7.01 -4.87 -13.80
C VAL A 155 -7.04 -5.75 -12.56
N LEU A 156 -8.13 -5.73 -11.79
CA LEU A 156 -8.29 -6.52 -10.56
C LEU A 156 -9.18 -7.74 -10.81
N GLY A 157 -8.71 -8.92 -10.39
CA GLY A 157 -9.44 -10.19 -10.43
C GLY A 157 -9.77 -10.72 -9.04
N LYS A 158 -10.70 -11.67 -8.94
CA LYS A 158 -11.27 -12.15 -7.65
C LYS A 158 -10.28 -12.87 -6.74
N GLU A 159 -9.25 -13.48 -7.31
CA GLU A 159 -8.36 -14.42 -6.62
C GLU A 159 -6.93 -13.91 -6.48
N THR A 160 -6.67 -12.66 -6.89
CA THR A 160 -5.34 -12.04 -6.85
C THR A 160 -5.31 -10.95 -5.80
N THR A 161 -4.26 -10.89 -5.01
CA THR A 161 -3.97 -9.76 -4.14
C THR A 161 -2.83 -8.95 -4.73
N ASN A 162 -3.05 -7.66 -4.96
CA ASN A 162 -2.05 -6.77 -5.54
C ASN A 162 -1.60 -5.74 -4.51
N LYS A 163 -0.35 -5.81 -4.08
CA LYS A 163 0.28 -4.76 -3.29
C LYS A 163 0.83 -3.68 -4.20
N ILE A 164 0.44 -2.42 -3.99
CA ILE A 164 0.77 -1.31 -4.89
C ILE A 164 1.39 -0.17 -4.09
N PHE A 165 2.62 0.21 -4.41
CA PHE A 165 3.38 1.18 -3.59
C PHE A 165 3.09 2.65 -3.86
N ASP A 166 2.74 3.00 -5.09
CA ASP A 166 2.80 4.38 -5.58
C ASP A 166 1.50 4.85 -6.24
N PHE A 167 0.38 4.18 -5.97
CA PHE A 167 -0.93 4.48 -6.56
C PHE A 167 -1.31 5.97 -6.41
N GLU A 168 -1.52 6.64 -7.54
CA GLU A 168 -1.87 8.04 -7.64
C GLU A 168 -3.34 8.26 -8.03
N LYS A 169 -3.82 9.49 -7.86
CA LYS A 169 -5.20 9.88 -8.18
C LYS A 169 -5.59 9.65 -9.65
N ASP A 170 -4.62 9.75 -10.55
CA ASP A 170 -4.84 9.58 -11.99
C ASP A 170 -4.88 8.11 -12.41
N ASP A 171 -4.46 7.19 -11.53
CA ASP A 171 -4.51 5.75 -11.77
C ASP A 171 -5.92 5.19 -11.61
N LYS A 172 -6.17 4.05 -12.24
CA LYS A 172 -7.49 3.45 -12.35
C LYS A 172 -7.46 1.96 -12.07
N PHE A 173 -8.51 1.50 -11.41
CA PHE A 173 -8.84 0.09 -11.32
C PHE A 173 -9.88 -0.29 -12.36
N VAL A 174 -9.67 -1.42 -13.01
CA VAL A 174 -10.66 -2.06 -13.86
C VAL A 174 -11.03 -3.41 -13.24
N LEU A 175 -12.28 -3.55 -12.80
CA LEU A 175 -12.78 -4.77 -12.17
C LEU A 175 -13.07 -5.82 -13.24
N ALA A 176 -12.45 -7.00 -13.11
CA ALA A 176 -12.61 -8.16 -13.98
C ALA A 176 -13.28 -9.33 -13.25
N ASP A 177 -13.35 -10.51 -13.88
CA ASP A 177 -13.86 -11.76 -13.29
C ASP A 177 -15.29 -11.67 -12.72
N GLY A 178 -16.11 -10.81 -13.31
CA GLY A 178 -17.47 -10.55 -12.88
C GLY A 178 -17.57 -9.84 -11.53
N LEU A 179 -16.50 -9.19 -11.06
CA LEU A 179 -16.58 -8.19 -10.00
C LEU A 179 -17.41 -7.00 -10.47
N THR A 180 -18.22 -6.47 -9.58
CA THR A 180 -19.07 -5.31 -9.78
C THR A 180 -18.80 -4.26 -8.70
N PHE A 181 -19.31 -3.05 -8.88
CA PHE A 181 -19.18 -2.00 -7.87
C PHE A 181 -19.84 -2.40 -6.54
N ASP A 182 -20.93 -3.18 -6.60
CA ASP A 182 -21.63 -3.66 -5.42
C ASP A 182 -20.81 -4.70 -4.63
N ASP A 183 -19.77 -5.28 -5.22
CA ASP A 183 -18.88 -6.24 -4.55
C ASP A 183 -17.75 -5.53 -3.79
N ILE A 184 -17.42 -4.27 -4.12
CA ILE A 184 -16.23 -3.61 -3.60
C ILE A 184 -16.49 -2.89 -2.28
N ALA A 185 -15.57 -3.06 -1.34
CA ALA A 185 -15.35 -2.18 -0.20
C ALA A 185 -13.97 -1.52 -0.31
N ILE A 186 -13.92 -0.23 0.01
CA ILE A 186 -12.69 0.50 0.30
C ILE A 186 -12.63 0.61 1.82
N VAL A 187 -11.54 0.11 2.39
CA VAL A 187 -11.32 0.07 3.84
C VAL A 187 -9.92 0.57 4.14
N LYS A 188 -9.68 1.02 5.36
CA LYS A 188 -8.35 1.31 5.87
C LYS A 188 -7.94 0.20 6.82
N GLY A 189 -6.69 -0.25 6.77
CA GLY A 189 -6.17 -1.11 7.82
C GLY A 189 -6.24 -0.44 9.18
N ASN A 190 -6.16 -1.20 10.27
CA ASN A 190 -6.19 -0.62 11.62
C ASN A 190 -5.04 -1.09 12.50
N ASN A 191 -4.10 -1.87 11.96
CA ASN A 191 -2.99 -2.43 12.72
C ASN A 191 -1.90 -1.35 12.92
N PRO A 192 -1.72 -0.83 14.15
CA PRO A 192 -0.79 0.26 14.41
C PRO A 192 0.66 -0.23 14.50
N GLY A 193 1.61 0.61 14.07
CA GLY A 193 3.05 0.38 14.29
C GLY A 193 3.77 -0.46 13.24
N LYS A 194 3.13 -0.77 12.10
CA LYS A 194 3.73 -1.56 11.02
C LYS A 194 3.65 -0.80 9.69
N GLY A 195 4.73 -0.74 8.91
CA GLY A 195 4.83 0.10 7.71
C GLY A 195 4.43 -0.58 6.39
N GLY A 196 3.88 -1.79 6.45
CA GLY A 196 3.12 -2.38 5.35
C GLY A 196 3.96 -3.05 4.26
N LEU A 197 5.31 -3.12 4.37
CA LEU A 197 6.09 -4.00 3.50
C LEU A 197 6.05 -5.47 3.98
N ASP A 198 6.69 -5.79 5.10
CA ASP A 198 6.82 -7.16 5.61
C ASP A 198 5.86 -7.47 6.76
N GLN A 199 4.74 -6.76 6.75
CA GLN A 199 3.78 -6.69 7.84
C GLN A 199 2.38 -6.91 7.26
N PRO A 200 1.39 -7.31 8.07
CA PRO A 200 0.10 -7.71 7.51
C PRO A 200 -0.49 -6.55 6.70
N LEU A 201 -1.18 -6.92 5.61
CA LEU A 201 -1.65 -5.97 4.60
C LEU A 201 -2.56 -4.89 5.21
N ASP A 202 -3.16 -5.18 6.36
CA ASP A 202 -4.05 -4.34 7.16
C ASP A 202 -3.38 -3.33 8.10
N SER A 203 -2.14 -2.95 7.82
CA SER A 203 -1.52 -1.77 8.42
C SER A 203 -2.44 -0.54 8.33
N GLU A 204 -2.48 0.28 9.39
CA GLU A 204 -3.15 1.57 9.38
C GLU A 204 -2.63 2.55 8.31
N ASN A 205 -1.49 2.24 7.71
CA ASN A 205 -0.90 3.01 6.64
C ASN A 205 -1.40 2.58 5.25
N ASN A 206 -2.18 1.51 5.16
CA ASN A 206 -2.65 0.96 3.90
C ASN A 206 -4.16 1.18 3.70
N VAL A 207 -4.52 1.45 2.45
CA VAL A 207 -5.92 1.41 1.98
C VAL A 207 -6.12 0.10 1.24
N LEU A 208 -7.15 -0.65 1.62
CA LEU A 208 -7.46 -1.93 1.00
C LEU A 208 -8.71 -1.82 0.13
N ILE A 209 -8.64 -2.51 -1.01
CA ILE A 209 -9.77 -2.77 -1.90
C ILE A 209 -10.15 -4.23 -1.69
N VAL A 210 -11.34 -4.47 -1.16
CA VAL A 210 -11.79 -5.79 -0.71
C VAL A 210 -13.04 -6.21 -1.48
N ASP A 211 -13.09 -7.47 -1.92
CA ASP A 211 -14.34 -8.11 -2.35
C ASP A 211 -15.14 -8.51 -1.11
N LYS A 212 -16.27 -7.83 -0.89
CA LYS A 212 -17.18 -8.07 0.25
C LYS A 212 -17.80 -9.46 0.26
N THR A 213 -17.86 -10.13 -0.89
CA THR A 213 -18.47 -11.45 -1.00
C THR A 213 -17.58 -12.52 -0.40
N THR A 214 -16.26 -12.38 -0.60
CA THR A 214 -15.24 -13.36 -0.21
C THR A 214 -14.36 -12.89 0.95
N ASN A 215 -14.40 -11.60 1.28
CA ASN A 215 -13.44 -10.89 2.13
C ASN A 215 -11.99 -10.99 1.62
N HIS A 216 -11.80 -11.23 0.32
CA HIS A 216 -10.49 -11.26 -0.31
C HIS A 216 -9.99 -9.83 -0.59
N ILE A 217 -8.72 -9.56 -0.27
CA ILE A 217 -8.05 -8.30 -0.59
C ILE A 217 -7.65 -8.35 -2.06
N LEU A 218 -8.27 -7.53 -2.88
CA LEU A 218 -7.95 -7.37 -4.30
C LEU A 218 -6.72 -6.49 -4.52
N ALA A 219 -6.61 -5.42 -3.71
CA ALA A 219 -5.45 -4.54 -3.71
C ALA A 219 -5.17 -3.95 -2.32
N ALA A 220 -3.90 -3.83 -1.97
CA ALA A 220 -3.41 -3.11 -0.81
C ALA A 220 -2.55 -1.94 -1.28
N LEU A 221 -3.04 -0.72 -1.10
CA LEU A 221 -2.38 0.51 -1.53
C LEU A 221 -1.55 1.04 -0.38
N THR A 222 -0.23 0.95 -0.50
CA THR A 222 0.68 1.35 0.55
C THR A 222 0.71 2.87 0.65
N PHE A 223 0.47 3.40 1.85
CA PHE A 223 0.54 4.84 2.16
C PHE A 223 -0.44 5.72 1.38
N ALA A 224 -1.47 5.13 0.78
CA ALA A 224 -2.49 5.87 0.07
C ALA A 224 -3.44 6.57 1.04
N ASP A 225 -3.96 7.73 0.64
CA ASP A 225 -5.09 8.36 1.31
C ASP A 225 -6.40 7.74 0.81
N GLU A 226 -7.19 7.15 1.72
CA GLU A 226 -8.47 6.53 1.39
C GLU A 226 -9.44 7.51 0.71
N SER A 227 -9.31 8.81 1.01
CA SER A 227 -10.19 9.86 0.48
C SER A 227 -9.90 10.15 -1.00
N ALA A 228 -8.68 9.83 -1.48
CA ALA A 228 -8.29 9.99 -2.88
C ALA A 228 -8.94 8.93 -3.79
N ILE A 229 -9.35 7.80 -3.21
CA ILE A 229 -9.98 6.70 -3.95
C ILE A 229 -11.47 7.01 -4.09
N THR A 230 -12.01 7.11 -5.31
CA THR A 230 -13.44 7.43 -5.51
C THR A 230 -14.03 6.54 -6.56
N GLU A 231 -15.33 6.63 -6.84
CA GLU A 231 -15.95 5.85 -7.92
C GLU A 231 -15.33 6.20 -9.29
N SER A 232 -14.73 7.39 -9.43
CA SER A 232 -14.00 7.75 -10.64
C SER A 232 -12.74 6.92 -10.86
N THR A 233 -12.16 6.38 -9.78
CA THR A 233 -11.00 5.48 -9.76
C THR A 233 -11.34 4.12 -10.37
N PHE A 234 -12.60 3.68 -10.28
CA PHE A 234 -13.03 2.35 -10.73
C PHE A 234 -13.73 2.37 -12.08
N LYS A 235 -13.60 1.24 -12.79
CA LYS A 235 -14.31 0.90 -14.03
C LYS A 235 -14.63 -0.59 -14.02
N LEU A 236 -15.61 -1.01 -14.82
CA LEU A 236 -15.85 -2.42 -15.11
C LEU A 236 -15.20 -2.81 -16.43
N LEU A 237 -14.62 -4.00 -16.47
CA LEU A 237 -14.12 -4.59 -17.71
C LEU A 237 -15.30 -4.96 -18.61
N GLY A 238 -15.33 -4.40 -19.82
CA GLY A 238 -16.27 -4.82 -20.85
C GLY A 238 -15.82 -6.10 -21.54
N GLU A 239 -16.78 -6.91 -21.98
CA GLU A 239 -16.52 -8.09 -22.80
C GLU A 239 -15.71 -7.73 -24.05
N GLY A 240 -14.67 -8.51 -24.34
CA GLY A 240 -13.84 -8.31 -25.52
C GLY A 240 -12.85 -7.12 -25.42
N ALA A 241 -12.69 -6.49 -24.25
CA ALA A 241 -11.90 -5.27 -24.11
C ALA A 241 -10.38 -5.51 -24.16
N VAL A 242 -9.92 -6.66 -23.68
CA VAL A 242 -8.49 -7.07 -23.69
C VAL A 242 -8.08 -7.44 -25.11
N GLU A 243 -8.93 -8.15 -25.83
CA GLU A 243 -8.71 -8.65 -27.20
C GLU A 243 -8.57 -7.52 -28.23
N LYS A 244 -8.99 -6.30 -27.88
CA LYS A 244 -8.86 -5.10 -28.73
C LYS A 244 -7.53 -4.38 -28.60
N ILE A 245 -6.66 -4.82 -27.69
CA ILE A 245 -5.32 -4.26 -27.57
C ILE A 245 -4.57 -4.52 -28.89
N ASP A 246 -4.17 -3.44 -29.57
CA ASP A 246 -3.49 -3.51 -30.85
C ASP A 246 -2.05 -4.00 -30.65
N GLN A 247 -1.79 -5.24 -31.02
CA GLN A 247 -0.48 -5.86 -30.85
C GLN A 247 0.64 -5.19 -31.66
N ASN A 248 0.29 -4.43 -32.72
CA ASN A 248 1.29 -3.75 -33.56
C ASN A 248 1.83 -2.47 -32.92
N ARG A 249 1.25 -2.01 -31.80
CA ARG A 249 1.71 -0.82 -31.10
C ARG A 249 3.01 -1.06 -30.32
N PHE A 250 3.24 -2.31 -29.92
CA PHE A 250 4.36 -2.67 -29.08
C PHE A 250 5.60 -2.87 -29.95
N SER A 251 6.65 -2.12 -29.63
CA SER A 251 7.95 -2.22 -30.30
C SER A 251 8.75 -3.42 -29.85
N ASN A 252 8.46 -3.94 -28.65
CA ASN A 252 9.09 -5.14 -28.12
C ASN A 252 8.04 -5.99 -27.39
N ILE A 253 8.12 -7.30 -27.62
CA ILE A 253 7.18 -8.29 -27.11
C ILE A 253 8.04 -9.39 -26.49
N ASN A 254 7.99 -9.50 -25.18
CA ASN A 254 8.71 -10.51 -24.41
C ASN A 254 7.68 -11.33 -23.64
N ILE A 255 7.52 -12.60 -24.05
CA ILE A 255 6.51 -13.50 -23.51
C ILE A 255 7.22 -14.78 -23.08
N GLN A 256 6.96 -15.19 -21.85
CA GLN A 256 7.38 -16.44 -21.28
C GLN A 256 6.15 -17.35 -21.13
N ASP A 257 6.36 -18.65 -21.38
CA ASP A 257 5.28 -19.65 -21.38
C ASP A 257 5.20 -20.42 -20.04
N GLY A 258 6.16 -20.23 -19.12
CA GLY A 258 6.15 -20.77 -17.76
C GLY A 258 7.53 -20.90 -17.07
N GLY A 259 7.49 -21.20 -15.77
CA GLY A 259 8.61 -21.09 -14.83
C GLY A 259 8.83 -19.65 -14.37
N ASP A 260 9.60 -19.47 -13.30
CA ASP A 260 9.97 -18.13 -12.81
C ASP A 260 10.80 -17.39 -13.87
N GLY A 261 10.38 -16.19 -14.23
CA GLY A 261 10.95 -15.38 -15.30
C GLY A 261 11.49 -14.04 -14.84
N GLN A 262 12.49 -13.53 -15.57
CA GLN A 262 12.90 -12.13 -15.48
C GLN A 262 12.75 -11.49 -16.86
N LEU A 263 11.72 -10.67 -17.02
CA LEU A 263 11.35 -10.05 -18.28
C LEU A 263 11.70 -8.56 -18.24
N ASN A 264 12.70 -8.18 -19.03
CA ASN A 264 13.10 -6.80 -19.18
C ASN A 264 12.52 -6.18 -20.46
N GLY A 265 11.93 -4.98 -20.33
CA GLY A 265 11.43 -4.14 -21.41
C GLY A 265 12.47 -3.14 -21.94
N THR A 266 11.98 -2.13 -22.62
CA THR A 266 12.71 -1.07 -23.32
C THR A 266 12.03 0.29 -23.12
N LYS A 267 12.68 1.37 -23.59
CA LYS A 267 12.08 2.73 -23.66
C LYS A 267 10.83 2.87 -24.52
N GLY A 268 10.48 1.80 -25.22
CA GLY A 268 9.42 1.76 -26.20
C GLY A 268 8.05 1.57 -25.56
N SER A 269 7.11 1.10 -26.36
CA SER A 269 5.89 0.48 -25.83
C SER A 269 6.13 -1.02 -25.87
N ASP A 270 6.05 -1.68 -24.73
CA ASP A 270 6.36 -3.08 -24.55
C ASP A 270 5.12 -3.91 -24.24
N ARG A 271 5.20 -5.18 -24.58
CA ARG A 271 4.33 -6.21 -24.06
C ARG A 271 5.18 -7.23 -23.31
N LEU A 272 5.07 -7.26 -21.99
CA LEU A 272 5.73 -8.25 -21.14
C LEU A 272 4.68 -9.20 -20.57
N ALA A 273 4.87 -10.51 -20.74
CA ALA A 273 3.98 -11.53 -20.16
C ALA A 273 4.76 -12.70 -19.56
N GLY A 274 4.66 -12.93 -18.25
CA GLY A 274 5.45 -13.93 -17.50
C GLY A 274 4.93 -15.37 -17.64
N GLY A 275 3.61 -15.53 -17.64
CA GLY A 275 2.96 -16.82 -17.88
C GLY A 275 2.62 -17.53 -16.57
N SER A 276 3.45 -18.47 -16.14
CA SER A 276 3.21 -19.20 -14.88
C SER A 276 4.49 -19.32 -14.08
N GLY A 277 4.44 -19.12 -12.77
CA GLY A 277 5.63 -19.05 -11.93
C GLY A 277 5.72 -17.67 -11.29
N ASP A 278 6.73 -17.44 -10.47
CA ASP A 278 6.91 -16.12 -9.86
C ASP A 278 7.76 -15.27 -10.81
N ASP A 279 7.13 -14.31 -11.51
CA ASP A 279 7.76 -13.53 -12.57
C ASP A 279 8.14 -12.11 -12.13
N PHE A 280 9.32 -11.65 -12.56
CA PHE A 280 9.76 -10.26 -12.41
C PHE A 280 9.66 -9.53 -13.76
N LEU A 281 8.67 -8.65 -13.89
CA LEU A 281 8.45 -7.83 -15.07
C LEU A 281 8.96 -6.40 -14.81
N TYR A 282 9.91 -5.98 -15.62
CA TYR A 282 10.60 -4.71 -15.47
C TYR A 282 10.72 -4.02 -16.82
N VAL A 283 9.97 -2.95 -17.08
CA VAL A 283 9.95 -2.28 -18.41
C VAL A 283 11.22 -1.54 -18.79
N GLY A 284 12.27 -1.63 -17.98
CA GLY A 284 13.64 -1.29 -18.39
C GLY A 284 14.28 -0.18 -17.57
N ASN A 285 15.63 -0.19 -17.59
CA ASN A 285 16.54 0.66 -16.80
C ASN A 285 16.59 2.13 -17.31
N ASP A 286 15.47 2.70 -17.70
CA ASP A 286 15.40 3.86 -18.59
C ASP A 286 15.67 5.22 -17.96
N GLY A 287 16.41 5.26 -16.85
CA GLY A 287 16.69 6.49 -16.14
C GLY A 287 15.48 6.92 -15.33
N PHE A 288 15.15 6.10 -14.34
CA PHE A 288 14.73 6.70 -13.09
C PHE A 288 15.80 7.75 -12.73
N LYS A 289 15.36 8.99 -12.55
CA LYS A 289 16.26 10.07 -12.20
C LYS A 289 16.38 10.03 -10.70
N LEU A 290 17.55 9.59 -10.24
CA LEU A 290 17.94 9.65 -8.86
C LEU A 290 18.57 11.02 -8.63
N ASN A 291 17.86 11.86 -7.91
CA ASN A 291 18.46 13.06 -7.35
C ASN A 291 19.22 12.68 -6.07
N ALA A 292 20.10 13.57 -5.65
CA ALA A 292 20.70 13.43 -4.34
C ALA A 292 19.59 13.52 -3.27
N MET A 293 19.59 12.56 -2.36
CA MET A 293 18.79 12.64 -1.16
C MET A 293 19.55 13.48 -0.14
N THR A 294 18.87 14.45 0.45
CA THR A 294 19.44 15.33 1.48
C THR A 294 18.61 15.22 2.74
N SER A 295 19.25 15.17 3.90
CA SER A 295 18.55 15.38 5.17
C SER A 295 18.37 16.87 5.46
N GLY A 296 17.32 17.20 6.23
CA GLY A 296 17.13 18.52 6.84
C GLY A 296 17.50 18.51 8.33
N GLU A 297 17.38 19.67 8.98
CA GLU A 297 17.83 19.98 10.36
C GLU A 297 17.80 18.79 11.33
N GLU A 298 18.93 18.60 12.00
CA GLU A 298 19.18 17.66 13.09
C GLU A 298 18.13 17.82 14.22
N PHE A 299 17.25 16.83 14.35
CA PHE A 299 16.45 16.53 15.53
C PHE A 299 15.25 17.45 15.89
N PRO A 300 14.26 16.91 16.63
CA PRO A 300 13.27 17.71 17.35
C PRO A 300 13.84 18.43 18.60
N PHE A 301 15.17 18.54 18.73
CA PHE A 301 15.85 19.07 19.91
C PHE A 301 16.65 20.33 19.58
N ALA A 302 17.02 21.09 20.60
CA ALA A 302 17.85 22.28 20.42
C ALA A 302 19.30 21.87 20.13
N THR A 303 19.66 21.76 18.84
CA THR A 303 21.05 21.72 18.38
C THR A 303 21.54 23.11 18.03
N ASP A 304 22.85 23.28 17.96
CA ASP A 304 23.50 24.45 17.38
C ASP A 304 24.31 24.14 16.12
N SER A 305 24.30 22.89 15.67
CA SER A 305 24.68 22.52 14.31
C SER A 305 23.49 22.03 13.48
N PRO A 306 23.43 22.41 12.18
CA PRO A 306 22.34 21.99 11.31
C PRO A 306 22.43 20.52 10.85
N GLY A 307 23.54 19.81 11.10
CA GLY A 307 23.79 18.40 10.77
C GLY A 307 23.12 17.89 9.50
N GLU A 308 23.86 17.78 8.40
CA GLU A 308 23.29 17.32 7.13
C GLU A 308 24.04 16.13 6.56
N PHE A 309 23.30 15.26 5.86
CA PHE A 309 23.90 14.28 4.98
C PHE A 309 23.28 14.34 3.59
N THR A 310 24.09 13.95 2.60
CA THR A 310 23.68 13.83 1.21
C THR A 310 24.09 12.46 0.69
N VAL A 311 23.17 11.73 0.07
CA VAL A 311 23.43 10.43 -0.56
C VAL A 311 22.96 10.45 -2.01
N ASN A 312 23.83 10.05 -2.92
CA ASN A 312 23.50 9.79 -4.32
C ASN A 312 23.32 8.29 -4.51
N PHE A 313 22.32 7.92 -5.30
CA PHE A 313 22.02 6.54 -5.61
C PHE A 313 22.23 6.24 -7.10
N GLU A 314 22.66 5.02 -7.39
CA GLU A 314 22.64 4.41 -8.71
C GLU A 314 22.06 3.01 -8.55
N LEU A 315 20.90 2.76 -9.16
CA LEU A 315 20.36 1.41 -9.27
C LEU A 315 20.67 0.90 -10.68
N LYS A 316 21.18 -0.32 -10.80
CA LYS A 316 21.45 -0.96 -12.08
C LYS A 316 21.41 -2.47 -11.94
N ASP A 317 20.61 -3.12 -12.77
CA ASP A 317 20.50 -4.58 -12.81
C ASP A 317 20.21 -5.17 -11.40
N GLY A 318 19.35 -4.48 -10.63
CA GLY A 318 19.01 -4.82 -9.24
C GLY A 318 20.05 -4.45 -8.19
N ASN A 319 21.23 -3.95 -8.57
CA ASN A 319 22.26 -3.50 -7.65
C ASN A 319 22.13 -2.00 -7.36
N LEU A 320 21.85 -1.64 -6.10
CA LEU A 320 21.79 -0.27 -5.60
C LEU A 320 23.14 0.12 -5.00
N LYS A 321 23.85 1.01 -5.69
CA LYS A 321 25.03 1.70 -5.16
C LYS A 321 24.64 3.02 -4.53
N ALA A 322 25.18 3.31 -3.37
CA ALA A 322 25.01 4.57 -2.67
C ALA A 322 26.38 5.22 -2.42
N SER A 323 26.45 6.54 -2.61
CA SER A 323 27.65 7.32 -2.30
C SER A 323 27.30 8.72 -1.82
N GLY A 324 27.90 9.12 -0.70
CA GLY A 324 27.48 10.33 -0.01
C GLY A 324 28.48 10.85 1.00
N LYS A 325 28.04 11.85 1.75
CA LYS A 325 28.78 12.45 2.86
C LYS A 325 27.82 12.96 3.93
N TYR A 326 28.30 13.06 5.15
CA TYR A 326 27.67 13.85 6.21
C TYR A 326 28.62 14.98 6.62
N GLU A 327 28.06 16.13 7.01
CA GLU A 327 28.80 17.34 7.37
C GLU A 327 28.13 18.05 8.55
N ASN A 328 28.96 18.73 9.35
CA ASN A 328 28.52 19.50 10.51
C ASN A 328 27.71 18.65 11.51
N ALA A 329 28.02 17.37 11.69
CA ALA A 329 27.38 16.58 12.74
C ALA A 329 27.97 16.97 14.11
N ASP A 330 27.11 17.28 15.09
CA ASP A 330 27.55 17.45 16.49
C ASP A 330 27.73 16.12 17.20
N GLY A 331 27.09 15.07 16.68
CA GLY A 331 27.24 13.71 17.14
C GLY A 331 28.07 12.82 16.20
N ALA A 332 28.96 11.98 16.72
CA ALA A 332 29.57 10.90 15.93
C ALA A 332 28.51 9.86 15.55
N PRO A 333 28.43 9.39 14.29
CA PRO A 333 27.52 8.32 13.91
C PRO A 333 27.68 7.06 14.76
N LEU A 334 26.57 6.49 15.22
CA LEU A 334 26.55 5.28 16.04
C LEU A 334 27.28 4.12 15.32
N PHE A 335 28.09 3.34 16.05
CA PHE A 335 28.88 2.19 15.54
C PHE A 335 29.87 2.48 14.39
N SER A 336 30.11 3.76 14.04
CA SER A 336 31.04 4.13 12.97
C SER A 336 32.51 4.05 13.38
N GLN A 337 32.82 4.03 14.69
CA GLN A 337 34.18 3.99 15.22
C GLN A 337 34.55 2.61 15.79
N GLY A 338 33.71 1.59 15.56
CA GLY A 338 33.92 0.22 16.05
C GLY A 338 33.39 -0.01 17.47
N GLU A 339 32.52 0.88 17.95
CA GLU A 339 31.82 0.74 19.21
C GLU A 339 30.90 -0.49 19.16
N THR A 340 30.74 -1.15 20.31
CA THR A 340 29.78 -2.26 20.48
C THR A 340 28.76 -1.96 21.58
N THR A 341 28.85 -0.76 22.16
CA THR A 341 27.99 -0.24 23.23
C THR A 341 27.80 1.26 23.02
N ILE A 342 26.66 1.78 23.46
CA ILE A 342 26.41 3.23 23.49
C ILE A 342 27.40 3.95 24.41
N ASP A 343 27.72 5.21 24.09
CA ASP A 343 28.59 6.02 24.93
C ASP A 343 27.85 6.34 26.24
N PRO A 344 28.45 6.12 27.42
CA PRO A 344 27.79 6.42 28.70
C PRO A 344 27.38 7.89 28.88
N THR A 345 27.91 8.80 28.05
CA THR A 345 27.62 10.23 28.05
C THR A 345 26.62 10.65 26.96
N ALA A 346 26.16 9.71 26.13
CA ALA A 346 25.13 9.95 25.14
C ALA A 346 23.85 10.50 25.79
N THR A 347 23.22 11.47 25.13
CA THR A 347 22.01 12.10 25.63
C THR A 347 20.78 11.36 25.11
N PHE A 348 19.84 11.03 25.99
CA PHE A 348 18.56 10.39 25.66
C PHE A 348 17.41 11.27 26.06
N ASN A 349 16.47 11.49 25.15
CA ASN A 349 15.23 12.19 25.47
C ASN A 349 14.03 11.23 25.41
N GLY A 350 13.69 10.64 26.56
CA GLY A 350 12.66 9.60 26.65
C GLY A 350 13.11 8.24 26.08
N GLY A 351 12.50 7.16 26.56
CA GLY A 351 12.84 5.79 26.15
C GLY A 351 13.99 5.14 26.95
N ASN A 352 14.23 3.86 26.68
CA ASN A 352 15.30 3.08 27.28
C ASN A 352 16.45 2.91 26.28
N ALA A 353 17.60 3.54 26.54
CA ALA A 353 18.81 3.45 25.73
C ALA A 353 19.23 2.00 25.42
N GLU A 354 19.11 1.12 26.42
CA GLU A 354 19.43 -0.30 26.28
C GLU A 354 18.43 -0.99 25.35
N ALA A 355 17.15 -0.62 25.38
CA ALA A 355 16.14 -1.15 24.47
C ALA A 355 16.37 -0.71 23.01
N LEU A 356 16.86 0.51 22.77
CA LEU A 356 17.22 0.97 21.42
C LEU A 356 18.41 0.16 20.86
N VAL A 357 19.46 -0.03 21.67
CA VAL A 357 20.62 -0.83 21.26
C VAL A 357 20.26 -2.29 21.09
N GLU A 358 19.52 -2.86 22.04
CA GLU A 358 19.02 -4.23 21.93
C GLU A 358 18.11 -4.36 20.71
N GLY A 359 17.30 -3.36 20.40
CA GLY A 359 16.52 -3.26 19.17
C GLY A 359 17.43 -3.35 17.95
N PHE A 360 18.41 -2.44 17.82
CA PHE A 360 19.43 -2.44 16.75
C PHE A 360 20.16 -3.77 16.61
N LEU A 361 20.50 -4.43 17.72
CA LEU A 361 21.23 -5.69 17.74
C LEU A 361 20.32 -6.93 17.56
N ARG A 362 18.99 -6.76 17.69
CA ARG A 362 17.97 -7.81 17.51
C ARG A 362 17.24 -7.70 16.18
N VAL A 363 17.36 -6.56 15.46
CA VAL A 363 16.92 -6.48 14.08
C VAL A 363 17.58 -7.64 13.33
N PRO A 364 16.84 -8.39 12.48
CA PRO A 364 17.47 -9.35 11.61
C PRO A 364 18.68 -8.70 10.96
N GLU A 365 19.83 -9.40 10.98
CA GLU A 365 20.97 -8.99 10.15
C GLU A 365 20.41 -8.65 8.77
N ASP A 366 20.80 -7.49 8.22
CA ASP A 366 20.33 -7.18 6.88
C ASP A 366 20.63 -8.38 5.96
N VAL A 367 19.82 -8.57 4.92
CA VAL A 367 19.83 -9.82 4.16
C VAL A 367 21.19 -10.15 3.51
N GLU A 368 22.13 -9.20 3.49
CA GLU A 368 23.48 -9.33 2.96
C GLU A 368 24.58 -9.39 4.05
N GLY A 369 24.23 -9.22 5.33
CA GLY A 369 25.12 -9.25 6.48
C GLY A 369 26.07 -8.05 6.57
N ASN A 370 25.66 -6.86 6.13
CA ASN A 370 26.49 -5.66 6.24
C ASN A 370 26.73 -5.29 7.71
N LYS A 371 27.83 -4.57 7.93
CA LYS A 371 28.20 -4.10 9.27
C LYS A 371 27.12 -3.15 9.78
N ILE A 372 26.62 -3.40 10.98
CA ILE A 372 25.69 -2.49 11.66
C ILE A 372 26.37 -1.11 11.82
N THR A 373 25.70 -0.07 11.34
CA THR A 373 26.08 1.33 11.54
C THR A 373 24.87 2.16 11.97
N GLY A 374 25.12 3.37 12.45
CA GLY A 374 24.09 4.35 12.77
C GLY A 374 23.34 4.85 11.54
N LEU A 375 23.83 4.57 10.33
CA LEU A 375 23.16 4.91 9.08
C LEU A 375 22.49 3.67 8.46
N HIS A 376 21.17 3.72 8.35
CA HIS A 376 20.43 2.61 7.80
C HIS A 376 19.14 3.06 7.14
N MET A 377 18.58 2.19 6.30
CA MET A 377 17.41 2.45 5.48
C MET A 377 16.22 1.63 5.96
N HIS A 378 15.04 2.22 5.85
CA HIS A 378 13.75 1.72 6.32
C HIS A 378 12.67 2.03 5.27
N PHE A 379 11.46 1.50 5.45
CA PHE A 379 10.29 1.91 4.65
C PHE A 379 9.62 3.15 5.21
N SER A 380 9.16 4.04 4.33
CA SER A 380 8.43 5.26 4.67
C SER A 380 7.26 5.49 3.73
N THR A 381 6.28 6.23 4.26
CA THR A 381 5.21 6.86 3.49
C THR A 381 5.75 7.66 2.30
N ALA A 382 5.25 7.31 1.10
CA ALA A 382 5.50 8.10 -0.10
C ALA A 382 4.91 9.52 0.11
N GLY A 383 5.78 10.53 0.16
CA GLY A 383 5.38 11.94 0.30
C GLY A 383 5.39 12.50 1.73
N ASP A 384 5.84 11.75 2.75
CA ASP A 384 6.17 12.35 4.04
C ASP A 384 7.60 12.90 4.01
N ASP A 385 7.70 14.21 3.78
CA ASP A 385 8.98 14.94 3.77
C ASP A 385 9.75 14.84 5.10
N ARG A 386 9.12 14.39 6.19
CA ARG A 386 9.71 14.24 7.53
C ARG A 386 9.88 12.78 8.00
N GLY A 387 9.29 11.81 7.30
CA GLY A 387 9.32 10.39 7.70
C GLY A 387 8.77 10.12 9.10
N ASN A 388 7.72 10.83 9.54
CA ASN A 388 7.08 10.63 10.83
C ASN A 388 6.38 9.27 10.92
N PHE A 389 5.97 8.70 9.78
CA PHE A 389 5.41 7.35 9.68
C PHE A 389 6.43 6.41 9.05
N ALA A 390 7.21 5.77 9.90
CA ALA A 390 8.28 4.86 9.55
C ALA A 390 7.91 3.42 9.88
N ASP A 391 8.20 2.49 8.97
CA ASP A 391 8.41 1.10 9.37
C ASP A 391 9.72 1.04 10.14
N ALA A 392 9.72 0.45 11.34
CA ALA A 392 10.94 0.26 12.11
C ALA A 392 11.85 -0.85 11.53
N THR A 393 11.41 -1.54 10.46
CA THR A 393 12.18 -2.60 9.80
C THR A 393 13.36 -2.01 9.02
N VAL A 394 14.58 -2.34 9.46
CA VAL A 394 15.81 -1.99 8.75
C VAL A 394 15.99 -2.89 7.53
N ILE A 395 16.19 -2.28 6.38
CA ILE A 395 16.39 -2.91 5.08
C ILE A 395 17.88 -3.11 4.81
N ARG A 396 18.70 -2.07 5.01
CA ARG A 396 20.17 -2.10 4.77
C ARG A 396 20.91 -1.19 5.75
N TYR A 397 22.10 -1.61 6.17
CA TYR A 397 23.09 -0.75 6.82
C TYR A 397 24.09 -0.20 5.81
N PHE A 398 24.48 1.07 5.98
CA PHE A 398 25.44 1.75 5.11
C PHE A 398 26.79 1.85 5.80
N ASP A 399 27.86 1.78 5.03
CA ASP A 399 29.18 2.11 5.54
C ASP A 399 29.26 3.61 5.81
N VAL A 400 29.77 3.94 6.99
CA VAL A 400 30.01 5.31 7.44
C VAL A 400 31.46 5.40 7.89
N ASP A 401 32.25 6.16 7.13
CA ASP A 401 33.68 6.34 7.37
C ASP A 401 33.96 7.79 7.78
N PRO A 402 34.26 8.04 9.07
CA PRO A 402 34.60 9.38 9.54
C PRO A 402 35.87 9.92 8.87
N VAL A 403 35.80 11.15 8.35
CA VAL A 403 36.96 11.89 7.82
C VAL A 403 37.55 12.77 8.92
N ASP A 404 36.70 13.40 9.71
CA ASP A 404 37.06 14.13 10.92
C ASP A 404 35.96 13.99 11.98
N ALA A 405 36.01 14.83 13.02
CA ALA A 405 35.02 14.81 14.07
C ALA A 405 33.60 15.01 13.52
N LYS A 406 33.37 16.02 12.68
CA LYS A 406 32.02 16.46 12.29
C LYS A 406 31.61 16.05 10.87
N SER A 407 32.45 15.28 10.16
CA SER A 407 32.20 14.90 8.77
C SER A 407 32.77 13.53 8.40
N GLY A 408 32.21 12.93 7.36
CA GLY A 408 32.65 11.64 6.84
C GLY A 408 31.97 11.26 5.54
N THR A 409 32.34 10.10 5.01
CA THR A 409 31.77 9.55 3.77
C THR A 409 30.75 8.46 4.07
N ILE A 410 29.78 8.33 3.17
CA ILE A 410 28.74 7.30 3.19
C ILE A 410 28.89 6.45 1.94
N SER A 411 28.82 5.13 2.08
CA SER A 411 28.77 4.20 0.95
C SER A 411 27.86 3.00 1.20
N GLY A 412 27.37 2.41 0.11
CA GLY A 412 26.61 1.17 0.12
C GLY A 412 26.64 0.52 -1.26
N ASP A 413 26.59 -0.81 -1.29
CA ASP A 413 26.55 -1.61 -2.52
C ASP A 413 25.70 -2.86 -2.26
N PHE A 414 24.43 -2.80 -2.66
CA PHE A 414 23.42 -3.76 -2.24
C PHE A 414 22.75 -4.43 -3.43
N ASN A 415 22.53 -5.74 -3.37
CA ASN A 415 21.61 -6.40 -4.29
C ASN A 415 20.21 -6.32 -3.69
N LEU A 416 19.30 -5.69 -4.42
CA LEU A 416 17.91 -5.57 -4.02
C LEU A 416 17.10 -6.73 -4.60
N SER A 417 16.24 -7.34 -3.79
CA SER A 417 15.20 -8.23 -4.28
C SER A 417 14.26 -7.47 -5.24
N PRO A 418 13.50 -8.17 -6.09
CA PRO A 418 12.49 -7.52 -6.93
C PRO A 418 11.54 -6.60 -6.16
N GLU A 419 11.07 -7.01 -5.00
CA GLU A 419 10.16 -6.24 -4.13
C GLU A 419 10.85 -4.99 -3.56
N GLU A 420 12.12 -5.11 -3.14
CA GLU A 420 12.91 -3.98 -2.67
C GLU A 420 13.19 -2.98 -3.80
N GLN A 421 13.40 -3.46 -5.03
CA GLN A 421 13.51 -2.61 -6.22
C GLN A 421 12.20 -1.86 -6.48
N ALA A 422 11.06 -2.55 -6.39
CA ALA A 422 9.74 -1.93 -6.54
C ALA A 422 9.52 -0.83 -5.47
N ALA A 423 9.78 -1.12 -4.19
CA ALA A 423 9.63 -0.16 -3.11
C ALA A 423 10.58 1.05 -3.24
N PHE A 424 11.85 0.82 -3.62
CA PHE A 424 12.80 1.90 -3.90
C PHE A 424 12.32 2.78 -5.05
N LEU A 425 11.88 2.17 -6.15
CA LEU A 425 11.43 2.90 -7.35
C LEU A 425 10.12 3.66 -7.15
N ALA A 426 9.27 3.21 -6.22
CA ALA A 426 8.08 3.92 -5.77
C ALA A 426 8.39 5.16 -4.90
N GLY A 427 9.62 5.23 -4.35
CA GLY A 427 10.05 6.26 -3.42
C GLY A 427 9.54 6.02 -2.00
N ASN A 428 9.44 4.76 -1.58
CA ASN A 428 8.88 4.38 -0.28
C ASN A 428 9.97 4.02 0.73
N LEU A 429 11.20 4.51 0.54
CA LEU A 429 12.33 4.26 1.45
C LEU A 429 12.81 5.56 2.09
N TYR A 430 13.32 5.49 3.31
CA TYR A 430 14.00 6.59 3.98
C TYR A 430 15.24 6.11 4.73
N MET A 431 16.19 7.00 4.97
CA MET A 431 17.41 6.74 5.73
C MET A 431 17.43 7.55 7.02
N ASN A 432 17.91 6.89 8.07
CA ASN A 432 18.15 7.45 9.38
C ASN A 432 19.63 7.40 9.72
N LEU A 433 20.16 8.51 10.23
CA LEU A 433 21.47 8.58 10.86
C LEU A 433 21.34 8.85 12.36
N HIS A 434 21.66 7.85 13.17
CA HIS A 434 21.77 7.97 14.62
C HIS A 434 23.18 8.34 15.02
N THR A 435 23.30 9.15 16.07
CA THR A 435 24.59 9.60 16.61
C THR A 435 24.74 9.18 18.07
N ASN A 436 25.96 9.04 18.58
CA ASN A 436 26.17 8.47 19.92
C ASN A 436 27.15 9.26 20.80
N VAL A 437 28.04 10.05 20.21
CA VAL A 437 29.08 10.76 20.96
C VAL A 437 28.94 12.25 20.70
N ASP A 438 28.75 13.05 21.74
CA ASP A 438 28.87 14.51 21.67
C ASP A 438 30.34 14.88 21.43
N LEU A 439 30.63 15.38 20.23
CA LEU A 439 32.01 15.55 19.75
C LEU A 439 32.71 16.77 20.32
N ASP A 440 31.97 17.81 20.69
CA ASP A 440 32.54 19.03 21.30
C ASP A 440 32.19 19.19 22.78
N GLY A 441 31.33 18.31 23.31
CA GLY A 441 31.11 18.12 24.74
C GLY A 441 30.30 19.26 25.37
N ASP A 442 29.51 19.97 24.56
CA ASP A 442 28.72 21.10 24.99
C ASP A 442 27.30 20.72 25.46
N GLY A 443 26.97 19.43 25.36
CA GLY A 443 25.69 18.84 25.73
C GLY A 443 24.60 18.95 24.66
N LYS A 444 24.95 19.33 23.43
CA LYS A 444 24.02 19.48 22.31
C LYS A 444 24.27 18.53 21.14
N GLY A 445 25.08 17.49 21.34
CA GLY A 445 25.31 16.40 20.39
C GLY A 445 25.11 15.00 20.99
N GLY A 446 25.32 13.95 20.17
CA GLY A 446 25.35 12.56 20.63
C GLY A 446 24.00 11.99 21.06
N PHE A 447 22.94 12.26 20.28
CA PHE A 447 21.60 11.74 20.55
C PHE A 447 21.41 10.37 19.91
N ALA A 448 21.50 9.31 20.70
CA ALA A 448 21.32 7.94 20.20
C ALA A 448 19.88 7.67 19.71
N ASN A 449 18.89 8.29 20.36
CA ASN A 449 17.50 8.26 19.91
C ASN A 449 17.13 9.46 19.01
N GLY A 450 18.10 10.29 18.65
CA GLY A 450 17.94 11.35 17.68
C GLY A 450 18.34 10.83 16.30
N GLU A 451 17.64 11.32 15.27
CA GLU A 451 17.87 10.91 13.88
C GLU A 451 17.99 12.13 12.97
N MET A 452 19.02 12.19 12.13
CA MET A 452 18.90 12.90 10.85
C MET A 452 18.15 12.01 9.88
N ARG A 453 17.13 12.55 9.20
CA ARG A 453 16.29 11.80 8.27
C ARG A 453 16.43 12.33 6.86
N GLY A 454 16.61 11.43 5.89
CA GLY A 454 16.52 11.72 4.47
C GLY A 454 15.52 10.77 3.82
N ASN A 455 14.58 11.28 3.03
CA ASN A 455 13.57 10.45 2.36
C ASN A 455 13.93 10.25 0.88
N ALA A 456 13.97 9.00 0.41
CA ALA A 456 14.13 8.65 -0.99
C ALA A 456 12.79 8.75 -1.76
N ASN A 457 11.98 9.78 -1.46
CA ASN A 457 10.64 9.97 -1.99
C ASN A 457 10.61 10.25 -3.50
N LYS A 458 9.42 10.50 -4.06
CA LYS A 458 9.21 10.85 -5.48
C LYS A 458 10.00 12.08 -5.97
N ASN A 459 10.58 12.89 -5.08
CA ASN A 459 11.52 13.95 -5.48
C ASN A 459 12.93 13.41 -5.72
N VAL A 460 13.35 12.40 -4.96
CA VAL A 460 14.63 11.69 -5.10
C VAL A 460 14.53 10.66 -6.21
N VAL A 461 13.52 9.80 -6.19
CA VAL A 461 13.29 8.76 -7.17
C VAL A 461 12.16 9.18 -8.09
N ARG A 462 12.51 9.57 -9.31
CA ARG A 462 11.51 9.84 -10.34
C ARG A 462 11.56 8.68 -11.30
N LEU A 463 10.60 7.76 -11.20
CA LEU A 463 10.34 6.84 -12.30
C LEU A 463 10.07 7.62 -13.55
#